data_AF-A0A0N1BX88-F1
#
_entry.id   AF-A0A0N1BX88-F1
#
_cell.length_a   1.000
_cell.length_b   1.000
_cell.length_c   1.000
_cell.angle_alpha   90.00
_cell.angle_beta   90.00
_cell.angle_gamma   90.00
#
_symmetry.space_group_name_H-M   'P 1'
#
loop_
_entity.id
_entity.type
_entity.pdbx_description
1 polymer ?
#
loop_
_entity_poly.entity_id
_entity_poly.type
_entity_poly.pdbx_seq_one_letter_code
_entity_poly.pdbx_strand_id
1 'polypeptide(L)' 'MFQDVNESMLSERMRFALNEVEQMGIRGLTAVPVKPTQEMLTAGARAGNISIETVMAVYTAMLRAAD' A
#
# COMPACT_ATOMS: atom_id res chain seq x y z
N MET A 1 4.84 13.01 5.14
CA MET A 1 4.42 12.92 6.55
C MET A 1 3.10 12.16 6.54
N PHE A 2 3.16 10.84 6.68
CA PHE A 2 1.95 10.06 6.97
C PHE A 2 1.50 10.54 8.35
N GLN A 3 0.28 11.06 8.46
CA GLN A 3 -0.26 11.39 9.77
C GLN A 3 -0.22 10.12 10.60
N ASP A 4 0.50 10.15 11.72
CA ASP A 4 0.38 9.12 12.74
C ASP A 4 -1.11 9.04 13.10
N VAL A 5 -1.76 7.97 12.69
CA VAL A 5 -3.13 7.70 13.10
C VAL A 5 -3.06 7.57 14.61
N ASN A 6 -3.64 8.52 15.33
CA ASN A 6 -3.66 8.46 16.79
C ASN A 6 -4.61 7.33 17.21
N GLU A 7 -4.07 6.10 17.29
CA GLU A 7 -4.82 4.87 17.54
C GLU A 7 -5.65 4.95 18.82
N SER A 8 -5.26 5.79 19.77
CA SER A 8 -5.97 6.05 21.02
C SER A 8 -7.35 6.68 20.84
N MET A 9 -7.61 7.37 19.73
CA MET A 9 -8.89 8.05 19.44
C MET A 9 -9.85 7.21 18.58
N LEU A 10 -9.45 6.02 18.13
CA LEU A 10 -10.31 5.15 17.33
C LEU A 10 -11.36 4.46 18.21
N SER A 11 -12.62 4.48 17.76
CA SER A 11 -13.67 3.70 18.40
C SER A 11 -13.36 2.19 18.30
N GLU A 12 -13.86 1.40 19.25
CA GLU A 12 -13.65 -0.06 19.25
C GLU A 12 -14.08 -0.73 17.95
N ARG A 13 -15.17 -0.25 17.33
CA ARG A 13 -15.65 -0.75 16.04
C ARG A 13 -14.66 -0.47 14.91
N MET A 14 -13.99 0.69 14.94
CA MET A 14 -13.00 1.07 13.94
C MET A 14 -11.72 0.25 14.09
N ARG A 15 -11.26 0.01 15.34
CA ARG A 15 -10.12 -0.89 15.60
C ARG A 15 -10.42 -2.32 15.14
N PHE A 16 -11.63 -2.81 15.43
CA PHE A 16 -12.08 -4.12 14.97
C PHE A 16 -12.07 -4.20 13.44
N ALA A 17 -12.62 -3.20 12.75
CA ALA A 17 -12.63 -3.16 11.29
C ALA A 17 -11.21 -3.13 10.69
N LEU A 18 -10.29 -2.36 11.27
CA LEU A 18 -8.89 -2.32 10.81
C LEU A 18 -8.16 -3.65 11.04
N ASN A 19 -8.37 -4.29 12.20
CA ASN A 19 -7.82 -5.61 12.48
C ASN A 19 -8.35 -6.66 11.49
N GLU A 20 -9.64 -6.64 11.14
CA GLU A 20 -10.17 -7.54 10.11
C GLU A 20 -9.54 -7.29 8.74
N VAL A 21 -9.28 -6.03 8.36
CA VAL A 21 -8.58 -5.69 7.11
C VAL A 21 -7.12 -6.19 7.13
N GLU A 22 -6.43 -6.08 8.26
CA GLU A 22 -5.08 -6.63 8.45
C GLU A 22 -5.08 -8.16 8.34
N GLN A 23 -6.05 -8.83 8.99
CA GLN A 23 -6.24 -10.28 8.90
C GLN A 23 -6.58 -10.74 7.48
N MET A 24 -7.34 -9.93 6.72
CA MET A 24 -7.55 -10.18 5.30
C MET A 24 -6.23 -10.10 4.53
N GLY A 25 -5.35 -9.16 4.85
CA GLY A 25 -4.00 -9.08 4.28
C GLY A 25 -3.15 -10.31 4.56
N ILE A 26 -3.10 -10.75 5.82
CA ILE A 26 -2.36 -11.95 6.25
C ILE A 26 -2.87 -13.21 5.52
N ARG A 27 -4.18 -13.31 5.30
CA ARG A 27 -4.82 -14.44 4.60
C ARG A 27 -4.73 -14.34 3.08
N GLY A 28 -4.07 -13.32 2.53
CA GLY A 28 -3.97 -13.10 1.08
C GLY A 28 -5.30 -12.69 0.43
N LEU A 29 -6.28 -12.23 1.23
CA LEU A 29 -7.61 -11.82 0.79
C LEU A 29 -7.68 -10.33 0.42
N THR A 30 -6.61 -9.57 0.61
CA THR A 30 -6.52 -8.21 0.09
C THR A 30 -6.34 -8.26 -1.42
N ALA A 31 -7.33 -7.77 -2.16
CA ALA A 31 -7.17 -7.39 -3.55
C ALA A 31 -6.24 -6.17 -3.61
N VAL A 32 -4.94 -6.39 -3.49
CA VAL A 32 -3.95 -5.35 -3.76
C VAL A 32 -4.03 -5.10 -5.27
N PRO A 33 -4.23 -3.85 -5.72
CA PRO A 33 -4.18 -3.55 -7.14
C PRO A 33 -2.83 -4.01 -7.69
N VAL A 34 -2.86 -5.06 -8.52
CA VAL A 34 -1.67 -5.57 -9.22
C VAL A 34 -1.09 -4.47 -10.11
N LYS A 35 -1.92 -3.51 -10.54
CA LYS A 35 -1.47 -2.33 -11.25
C LYS A 35 -1.41 -1.13 -10.30
N PRO A 36 -0.25 -0.44 -10.17
CA PRO A 36 -0.15 0.76 -9.33
C PRO A 36 -1.02 1.90 -9.90
N THR A 37 -1.62 2.70 -9.02
CA THR A 37 -2.35 3.91 -9.43
C THR A 37 -1.38 5.05 -9.79
N GLN A 38 -1.87 6.09 -10.45
CA GLN A 38 -1.06 7.25 -10.82
C GLN A 38 -0.48 7.98 -9.59
N GLU A 39 -1.24 8.03 -8.50
CA GLU A 39 -0.82 8.61 -7.22
C GLU A 39 0.32 7.82 -6.60
N MET A 40 0.25 6.48 -6.64
CA MET A 40 1.32 5.61 -6.17
C MET A 40 2.60 5.79 -6.98
N LEU A 41 2.49 5.86 -8.31
CA LEU A 41 3.62 6.12 -9.20
C LEU A 41 4.26 7.47 -8.91
N THR A 42 3.44 8.52 -8.74
CA THR A 42 3.91 9.88 -8.46
C THR A 42 4.58 9.97 -7.08
N ALA A 43 4.01 9.30 -6.07
CA ALA A 43 4.60 9.23 -4.74
C ALA A 43 5.94 8.48 -4.76
N GLY A 44 6.02 7.34 -5.45
CA GLY A 44 7.26 6.58 -5.61
C GLY A 44 8.34 7.36 -6.35
N ALA A 45 7.97 8.10 -7.40
CA ALA A 45 8.90 8.93 -8.17
C ALA A 45 9.51 10.03 -7.30
N ARG A 46 8.67 10.69 -6.48
CA ARG A 46 9.12 11.71 -5.52
C ARG A 46 10.00 11.11 -4.42
N ALA A 47 9.62 9.97 -3.86
CA ALA A 47 10.35 9.33 -2.77
C ALA A 47 11.72 8.80 -3.22
N GLY A 48 11.78 8.21 -4.42
CA GLY A 48 13.03 7.66 -4.99
C GLY A 48 13.86 8.67 -5.77
N ASN A 49 13.34 9.88 -6.03
CA ASN A 49 13.93 10.85 -6.96
C ASN A 49 14.26 10.23 -8.33
N ILE A 50 13.33 9.44 -8.87
CA ILE A 50 13.44 8.70 -10.13
C ILE A 50 12.24 8.97 -11.04
N SER A 51 12.35 8.65 -12.32
CA SER A 51 11.23 8.81 -13.26
C SER A 51 10.07 7.85 -12.94
N ILE A 52 8.86 8.25 -13.35
CA ILE A 52 7.66 7.40 -13.24
C ILE A 52 7.84 6.05 -13.96
N GLU A 53 8.53 6.04 -15.11
CA GLU A 53 8.80 4.78 -15.84
C GLU A 53 9.68 3.84 -15.01
N THR A 54 10.66 4.39 -14.30
CA THR A 54 11.53 3.61 -13.41
C THR A 54 10.73 3.02 -12.25
N VAL A 55 9.83 3.80 -11.64
CA VAL A 55 8.93 3.31 -10.58
C VAL A 55 8.05 2.17 -11.08
N MET A 56 7.46 2.31 -12.28
CA MET A 56 6.63 1.27 -12.90
C MET A 56 7.43 0.00 -13.17
N ALA A 57 8.68 0.13 -13.62
CA ALA A 57 9.57 -1.01 -13.86
C ALA A 57 9.88 -1.77 -12.56
N VAL A 58 10.17 -1.04 -11.46
CA VAL A 58 10.40 -1.65 -10.15
C VAL A 58 9.13 -2.35 -9.66
N TYR A 59 7.96 -1.72 -9.78
CA TYR A 59 6.68 -2.32 -9.37
C TYR A 59 6.40 -3.62 -10.15
N THR A 60 6.65 -3.60 -11.46
CA THR A 60 6.50 -4.78 -12.33
C THR A 60 7.48 -5.90 -11.93
N ALA A 61 8.72 -5.56 -11.57
CA ALA A 61 9.71 -6.52 -11.12
C ALA A 61 9.30 -7.17 -9.78
N MET A 62 8.74 -6.39 -8.85
CA MET A 62 8.23 -6.92 -7.57
C MET A 62 7.11 -7.95 -7.79
N LEU A 63 6.18 -7.67 -8.70
CA LEU A 63 5.08 -8.60 -9.02
C LEU A 63 5.60 -9.91 -9.58
N ARG A 64 6.54 -9.86 -10.54
CA ARG A 64 7.16 -11.06 -11.12
C ARG A 64 7.95 -11.90 -10.13
N ALA A 65 8.45 -11.29 -9.05
CA ALA A 65 9.19 -12.00 -8.00
C ALA A 65 8.26 -12.63 -6.95
N ALA A 66 7.00 -12.21 -6.91
CA ALA A 66 5.98 -12.74 -6.02
C ALA A 66 5.19 -13.91 -6.64
N ASP A 67 5.23 -14.05 -7.97
CA ASP A 67 4.83 -15.26 -8.72
C ASP A 67 5.85 -16.39 -8.53
#